data_AF-A0A397U1X7-F1
#
_entry.id   AF-A0A397U1X7-F1
#
_cell.length_a   1.000
_cell.length_b   1.000
_cell.length_c   1.000
_cell.angle_alpha   90.00
_cell.angle_beta   90.00
_cell.angle_gamma   90.00
#
_symmetry.space_group_name_H-M   'P 1'
#
loop_
_entity.id
_entity.type
_entity.pdbx_description
1 polymer ?
#
loop_
_entity_poly.entity_id
_entity_poly.type
_entity_poly.pdbx_seq_one_letter_code
_entity_poly.pdbx_strand_id
1 'polypeptide(L)'
;MRFMATWIDGIRVIKGELVEYTRSRIGSCGVNLKILHGSQASDFFIEKLTNYVESEENIAYGVTKDMVTNQYIMVVPDEFSCKRIASNGKCMYCMHNNTSPAWCQSCDPWKTTQEWTSGNEKINNFIREFQIKTTEYEKVIEWIPYDRLINLQEIKEPNQVTEEIKDEYNFIFMATWLNGVRTIKEKFKYYVQLEKYRIHGLTQSTETGQYMIVLDF
;
A
#
# COMPACT_ATOMS: atom_id res chain seq x y z
N MET A 1 -5.40 -2.78 -18.06
CA MET A 1 -4.97 -1.70 -17.13
C MET A 1 -6.08 -1.44 -16.13
N ARG A 2 -5.76 -1.21 -14.84
CA ARG A 2 -6.73 -0.94 -13.79
C ARG A 2 -6.59 0.51 -13.35
N PHE A 3 -7.70 1.22 -13.25
CA PHE A 3 -7.73 2.60 -12.76
C PHE A 3 -8.62 2.68 -11.53
N MET A 4 -8.43 3.72 -10.72
CA MET A 4 -9.30 4.03 -9.60
C MET A 4 -10.06 5.32 -9.91
N ALA A 5 -11.34 5.35 -9.55
CA ALA A 5 -12.20 6.52 -9.69
C ALA A 5 -13.07 6.66 -8.44
N THR A 6 -13.60 7.85 -8.18
CA THR A 6 -14.60 8.06 -7.13
C THR A 6 -15.99 7.95 -7.76
N TRP A 7 -16.80 7.02 -7.28
CA TRP A 7 -18.19 6.90 -7.70
C TRP A 7 -19.10 7.66 -6.75
N ILE A 8 -19.68 8.75 -7.23
CA ILE A 8 -20.47 9.71 -6.44
C ILE A 8 -21.75 9.07 -5.90
N ASP A 9 -22.46 8.28 -6.72
CA ASP A 9 -23.66 7.53 -6.29
C ASP A 9 -23.32 6.37 -5.35
N GLY A 10 -22.05 5.98 -5.32
CA GLY A 10 -21.49 4.96 -4.46
C GLY A 10 -22.04 3.55 -4.66
N ILE A 11 -21.66 2.65 -3.75
CA ILE A 11 -21.87 1.21 -3.87
C ILE A 11 -23.18 0.82 -3.19
N ARG A 12 -24.01 0.02 -3.88
CA ARG A 12 -25.25 -0.53 -3.32
C ARG A 12 -24.91 -1.56 -2.23
N VAL A 13 -25.55 -1.43 -1.08
CA VAL A 13 -25.40 -2.35 0.06
C VAL A 13 -26.76 -2.69 0.65
N ILE A 14 -26.85 -3.85 1.29
CA ILE A 14 -28.01 -4.26 2.07
C ILE A 14 -27.69 -3.98 3.54
N LYS A 15 -28.61 -3.34 4.26
CA LYS A 15 -28.53 -3.12 5.71
C LYS A 15 -29.70 -3.82 6.38
N GLY A 16 -29.49 -4.39 7.56
CA GLY A 16 -30.56 -5.02 8.33
C GLY A 16 -30.07 -6.23 9.11
N GLU A 17 -30.88 -6.66 10.08
CA GLU A 17 -30.78 -7.97 10.73
C GLU A 17 -31.89 -8.88 10.23
N LEU A 18 -31.77 -10.18 10.52
CA LEU A 18 -32.45 -11.39 9.97
C LEU A 18 -33.93 -11.32 9.53
N VAL A 19 -34.67 -10.25 9.82
CA VAL A 19 -36.11 -10.09 9.55
C VAL A 19 -36.44 -8.85 8.71
N GLU A 20 -35.58 -7.82 8.68
CA GLU A 20 -35.85 -6.57 7.94
C GLU A 20 -34.59 -6.09 7.20
N TYR A 21 -34.58 -6.30 5.88
CA TYR A 21 -33.53 -5.80 5.00
C TYR A 21 -33.98 -4.50 4.32
N THR A 22 -33.13 -3.49 4.36
CA THR A 22 -33.28 -2.24 3.62
C THR A 22 -32.16 -2.08 2.60
N ARG A 23 -32.52 -1.53 1.43
CA ARG A 23 -31.54 -1.16 0.40
C ARG A 23 -30.91 0.17 0.80
N SER A 24 -29.58 0.24 0.78
CA SER A 24 -28.81 1.44 1.08
C SER A 24 -27.68 1.61 0.07
N ARG A 25 -27.00 2.74 0.15
CA ARG A 25 -25.70 2.96 -0.52
C ARG A 25 -24.64 3.33 0.50
N ILE A 26 -23.42 2.85 0.29
CA ILE A 26 -22.25 3.58 0.77
C ILE A 26 -22.16 4.79 -0.16
N GLY A 27 -22.07 6.01 0.39
CA GLY A 27 -21.99 7.23 -0.42
C GLY A 27 -20.73 7.29 -1.29
N SER A 28 -20.36 8.50 -1.74
CA SER A 28 -19.15 8.73 -2.56
C SER A 28 -17.96 7.91 -2.06
N CYS A 29 -17.50 6.96 -2.87
CA CYS A 29 -16.43 6.02 -2.52
C CYS A 29 -15.63 5.61 -3.76
N GLY A 30 -14.40 5.14 -3.54
CA GLY A 30 -13.53 4.66 -4.60
C GLY A 30 -14.09 3.40 -5.29
N VAL A 31 -13.82 3.25 -6.58
CA VAL A 31 -14.10 2.04 -7.34
C VAL A 31 -12.93 1.75 -8.26
N ASN A 32 -12.74 0.47 -8.60
CA ASN A 32 -11.78 0.08 -9.60
C ASN A 32 -12.46 -0.02 -10.96
N LEU A 33 -11.75 0.41 -11.99
CA LEU A 33 -12.16 0.37 -13.39
C LEU A 33 -11.30 -0.66 -14.11
N LYS A 34 -11.94 -1.68 -14.69
CA LYS A 34 -11.29 -2.72 -15.48
C LYS A 34 -11.61 -2.50 -16.95
N ILE A 35 -10.61 -2.02 -17.68
CA ILE A 35 -10.70 -1.86 -19.14
C ILE A 35 -10.32 -3.18 -19.81
N LEU A 36 -11.18 -3.64 -20.71
CA LEU A 36 -10.98 -4.85 -21.49
C LEU A 36 -10.52 -4.47 -22.91
N HIS A 37 -9.49 -5.16 -23.43
CA HIS A 37 -9.03 -4.94 -24.81
C HIS A 37 -10.13 -5.34 -25.80
N GLY A 38 -10.40 -4.51 -26.81
CA GLY A 38 -11.46 -4.78 -27.81
C GLY A 38 -12.87 -4.39 -27.36
N SER A 39 -13.01 -3.73 -26.20
CA SER A 39 -14.29 -3.28 -25.64
C SER A 39 -14.96 -2.11 -26.37
N GLN A 40 -14.52 -1.73 -27.58
CA GLN A 40 -15.24 -0.75 -28.39
C GLN A 40 -16.53 -1.33 -28.98
N ALA A 41 -16.57 -2.64 -29.21
CA ALA A 41 -17.76 -3.36 -29.67
C ALA A 41 -18.57 -3.85 -28.46
N SER A 42 -19.89 -3.59 -28.47
CA SER A 42 -20.80 -3.99 -27.39
C SER A 42 -20.82 -5.50 -27.19
N ASP A 43 -20.90 -6.27 -28.27
CA ASP A 43 -21.10 -7.72 -28.20
C ASP A 43 -19.90 -8.42 -27.57
N PHE A 44 -18.69 -8.00 -27.93
CA PHE A 44 -17.46 -8.47 -27.33
C PHE A 44 -17.38 -8.11 -25.85
N PHE A 45 -17.74 -6.88 -25.48
CA PHE A 45 -17.78 -6.48 -24.07
C PHE A 45 -18.79 -7.30 -23.26
N ILE A 46 -19.98 -7.55 -23.82
CA ILE A 46 -21.03 -8.35 -23.18
C ILE A 46 -20.53 -9.77 -22.93
N GLU A 47 -19.94 -10.45 -23.92
CA GLU A 47 -19.36 -11.78 -23.74
C GLU A 47 -18.34 -11.80 -22.58
N LYS A 48 -17.41 -10.83 -22.55
CA LYS A 48 -16.40 -10.76 -21.49
C LYS A 48 -16.99 -10.43 -20.13
N LEU A 49 -17.99 -9.57 -20.06
CA LEU A 49 -18.68 -9.26 -18.82
C LEU A 49 -19.42 -10.50 -18.29
N THR A 50 -20.14 -11.23 -19.16
CA THR A 50 -20.83 -12.47 -18.81
C THR A 50 -19.86 -13.49 -18.24
N ASN A 51 -18.78 -13.81 -18.96
CA ASN A 51 -17.75 -14.74 -18.48
C ASN A 51 -17.10 -14.29 -17.16
N TYR A 52 -16.99 -12.97 -16.93
CA TYR A 52 -16.44 -12.44 -15.68
C TYR A 52 -17.40 -12.70 -14.51
N VAL A 53 -18.69 -12.39 -14.65
CA VAL A 53 -19.69 -12.52 -13.56
C VAL A 53 -20.19 -13.95 -13.34
N GLU A 54 -19.90 -14.89 -14.24
CA GLU A 54 -20.16 -16.33 -14.04
C GLU A 54 -19.33 -16.94 -12.91
N SER A 55 -18.18 -16.35 -12.58
CA SER A 55 -17.38 -16.77 -11.42
C SER A 55 -17.94 -16.16 -10.14
N GLU A 56 -18.25 -17.00 -9.15
CA GLU A 56 -18.82 -16.56 -7.86
C GLU A 56 -17.90 -15.61 -7.07
N GLU A 57 -16.61 -15.59 -7.37
CA GLU A 57 -15.63 -14.70 -6.74
C GLU A 57 -15.60 -13.30 -7.36
N ASN A 58 -16.18 -13.13 -8.55
CA ASN A 58 -16.13 -11.88 -9.29
C ASN A 58 -17.39 -11.05 -9.06
N ILE A 59 -17.18 -9.83 -8.59
CA ILE A 59 -18.26 -8.86 -8.39
C ILE A 59 -18.06 -7.72 -9.39
N ALA A 60 -19.11 -7.40 -10.14
CA ALA A 60 -19.20 -6.17 -10.93
C ALA A 60 -20.26 -5.26 -10.30
N TYR A 61 -19.88 -4.02 -10.01
CA TYR A 61 -20.80 -3.02 -9.49
C TYR A 61 -21.58 -2.30 -10.60
N GLY A 62 -21.01 -2.23 -11.81
CA GLY A 62 -21.63 -1.56 -12.95
C GLY A 62 -20.76 -1.54 -14.19
N VAL A 63 -21.23 -0.79 -15.18
CA VAL A 63 -20.56 -0.57 -16.47
C VAL A 63 -20.59 0.92 -16.75
N THR A 64 -19.50 1.44 -17.29
CA THR A 64 -19.42 2.80 -17.83
C THR A 64 -18.79 2.77 -19.22
N LYS A 65 -18.76 3.91 -19.88
CA LYS A 65 -18.18 4.06 -21.22
C LYS A 65 -17.32 5.30 -21.26
N ASP A 66 -16.08 5.15 -21.69
CA ASP A 66 -15.25 6.29 -22.02
C ASP A 66 -15.69 6.86 -23.37
N MET A 67 -16.13 8.12 -23.37
CA MET A 67 -16.65 8.80 -24.55
C MET A 67 -15.54 9.21 -25.54
N VAL A 68 -14.28 9.29 -25.09
CA VAL A 68 -13.14 9.64 -25.93
C VAL A 68 -12.65 8.42 -26.70
N THR A 69 -12.42 7.31 -26.00
CA THR A 69 -11.92 6.08 -26.62
C THR A 69 -13.03 5.16 -27.13
N ASN A 70 -14.30 5.48 -26.81
CA ASN A 70 -15.49 4.66 -27.08
C ASN A 70 -15.43 3.26 -26.43
N GLN A 71 -14.59 3.06 -25.41
CA GLN A 71 -14.40 1.77 -24.73
C GLN A 71 -15.41 1.59 -23.60
N TYR A 72 -16.02 0.41 -23.52
CA TYR A 72 -16.79 -0.02 -22.36
C TYR A 72 -15.85 -0.46 -21.23
N ILE A 73 -16.17 -0.02 -20.01
CA ILE A 73 -15.35 -0.19 -18.83
C ILE A 73 -16.20 -0.82 -17.74
N MET A 74 -15.69 -1.87 -17.12
CA MET A 74 -16.35 -2.51 -15.99
C MET A 74 -15.97 -1.80 -14.69
N VAL A 75 -16.97 -1.53 -13.86
CA VAL A 75 -16.79 -1.00 -12.50
C VAL A 75 -16.81 -2.17 -11.53
N VAL A 76 -15.72 -2.38 -10.80
CA VAL A 76 -15.53 -3.53 -9.90
C VAL A 76 -15.10 -3.06 -8.51
N PRO A 77 -15.27 -3.90 -7.46
CA PRO A 77 -14.69 -3.63 -6.16
C PRO A 77 -13.19 -3.42 -6.26
N ASP A 78 -12.65 -2.68 -5.29
CA ASP A 78 -11.21 -2.69 -5.12
C ASP A 78 -10.72 -4.05 -4.61
N GLU A 79 -9.47 -4.37 -4.94
CA GLU A 79 -8.81 -5.64 -4.62
C GLU A 79 -8.72 -5.92 -3.12
N PHE A 80 -8.79 -4.88 -2.29
CA PHE A 80 -8.68 -4.97 -0.84
C PHE A 80 -10.03 -4.82 -0.15
N SER A 81 -11.15 -4.84 -0.89
CA SER A 81 -12.49 -4.59 -0.37
C SER A 81 -12.84 -5.44 0.85
N CYS A 82 -12.46 -6.73 0.85
CA CYS A 82 -12.66 -7.65 1.98
C CYS A 82 -11.76 -7.38 3.19
N LYS A 83 -10.67 -6.62 3.02
CA LYS A 83 -9.72 -6.26 4.08
C LYS A 83 -10.00 -4.89 4.72
N ARG A 84 -11.03 -4.19 4.27
CA ARG A 84 -11.36 -2.84 4.76
C ARG A 84 -12.08 -2.91 6.11
N ILE A 85 -11.57 -2.20 7.11
CA ILE A 85 -12.08 -2.25 8.49
C ILE A 85 -12.54 -0.86 8.94
N ALA A 86 -13.81 -0.74 9.32
CA ALA A 86 -14.40 0.55 9.71
C ALA A 86 -13.69 1.24 10.87
N SER A 87 -13.15 0.48 11.84
CA SER A 87 -12.41 1.02 12.99
C SER A 87 -11.06 1.63 12.64
N ASN A 88 -10.51 1.38 11.44
CA ASN A 88 -9.20 1.90 11.02
C ASN A 88 -9.27 3.33 10.44
N GLY A 89 -10.46 3.94 10.49
CA GLY A 89 -10.73 5.22 9.87
C GLY A 89 -10.90 5.12 8.35
N LYS A 90 -11.17 6.25 7.71
CA LYS A 90 -11.32 6.35 6.25
C LYS A 90 -10.06 6.88 5.61
N CYS A 91 -9.71 6.33 4.46
CA CYS A 91 -8.68 6.87 3.59
C CYS A 91 -9.14 8.23 3.05
N MET A 92 -8.30 9.26 3.18
CA MET A 92 -8.62 10.60 2.68
C MET A 92 -8.71 10.68 1.15
N TYR A 93 -8.14 9.71 0.43
CA TYR A 93 -8.05 9.73 -1.03
C TYR A 93 -9.21 9.00 -1.70
N CYS A 94 -9.54 7.78 -1.25
CA CYS A 94 -10.59 6.97 -1.84
C CYS A 94 -11.87 6.89 -0.99
N MET A 95 -11.89 7.50 0.19
CA MET A 95 -13.01 7.52 1.13
C MET A 95 -13.48 6.15 1.65
N HIS A 96 -12.81 5.08 1.25
CA HIS A 96 -13.00 3.76 1.81
C HIS A 96 -12.43 3.66 3.22
N ASN A 97 -12.93 2.69 3.99
CA ASN A 97 -12.26 2.31 5.21
C ASN A 97 -10.84 1.82 4.91
N ASN A 98 -9.91 2.20 5.77
CA ASN A 98 -8.53 1.75 5.71
C ASN A 98 -8.44 0.23 5.94
N THR A 99 -7.43 -0.38 5.35
CA THR A 99 -7.14 -1.81 5.51
C THR A 99 -6.41 -2.11 6.82
N SER A 100 -5.66 -1.13 7.34
CA SER A 100 -4.97 -1.17 8.62
C SER A 100 -5.01 0.25 9.26
N PRO A 101 -4.84 0.45 10.58
CA PRO A 101 -4.88 1.78 11.17
C PRO A 101 -3.97 2.76 10.43
N ALA A 102 -4.55 3.88 9.98
CA ALA A 102 -3.87 4.90 9.16
C ALA A 102 -3.21 4.38 7.85
N TRP A 103 -3.64 3.24 7.31
CA TRP A 103 -3.11 2.65 6.07
C TRP A 103 -4.18 2.06 5.15
N CYS A 104 -4.20 2.53 3.92
CA CYS A 104 -5.01 2.09 2.81
C CYS A 104 -4.12 1.46 1.73
N GLN A 105 -4.13 0.13 1.64
CA GLN A 105 -3.32 -0.61 0.65
C GLN A 105 -3.61 -0.24 -0.81
N SER A 106 -4.79 0.32 -1.11
CA SER A 106 -5.12 0.78 -2.47
C SER A 106 -4.47 2.11 -2.84
N CYS A 107 -4.17 2.97 -1.87
CA CYS A 107 -3.80 4.37 -2.09
C CYS A 107 -2.39 4.69 -1.60
N ASP A 108 -2.05 4.27 -0.38
CA ASP A 108 -0.85 4.73 0.29
C ASP A 108 0.45 4.22 -0.35
N PRO A 109 0.56 2.97 -0.84
CA PRO A 109 1.76 2.54 -1.57
C PRO A 109 2.12 3.51 -2.71
N TRP A 110 1.13 3.96 -3.49
CA TRP A 110 1.37 4.91 -4.59
C TRP A 110 1.79 6.29 -4.09
N LYS A 111 1.33 6.71 -2.91
CA LYS A 111 1.70 7.99 -2.31
C LYS A 111 3.11 7.97 -1.76
N THR A 112 3.45 6.95 -1.00
CA THR A 112 4.80 6.82 -0.43
C THR A 112 5.87 6.80 -1.51
N THR A 113 5.58 6.21 -2.68
CA THR A 113 6.53 6.19 -3.82
C THR A 113 6.78 7.55 -4.48
N GLN A 114 5.99 8.58 -4.16
CA GLN A 114 6.15 9.95 -4.66
C GLN A 114 6.95 10.84 -3.69
N GLU A 115 7.20 10.39 -2.45
CA GLU A 115 7.82 11.20 -1.39
C GLU A 115 9.35 11.26 -1.48
N TRP A 116 9.97 10.32 -2.21
CA TRP A 116 11.43 10.19 -2.29
C TRP A 116 11.87 9.61 -3.64
N THR A 117 13.15 9.79 -3.96
CA THR A 117 13.83 9.06 -5.04
C THR A 117 15.27 8.81 -4.64
N SER A 118 15.78 7.60 -4.89
CA SER A 118 17.19 7.27 -4.68
C SER A 118 18.10 7.76 -5.81
N GLY A 119 17.53 8.23 -6.93
CA GLY A 119 18.27 8.42 -8.18
C GLY A 119 18.63 7.12 -8.90
N ASN A 120 18.35 5.95 -8.30
CA ASN A 120 18.56 4.63 -8.90
C ASN A 120 17.21 3.93 -9.16
N GLU A 121 16.88 3.73 -10.43
CA GLU A 121 15.61 3.13 -10.83
C GLU A 121 15.41 1.70 -10.26
N LYS A 122 16.47 0.89 -10.19
CA LYS A 122 16.38 -0.48 -9.66
C LYS A 122 16.02 -0.49 -8.17
N ILE A 123 16.64 0.40 -7.39
CA ILE A 123 16.33 0.55 -5.96
C ILE A 123 14.93 1.11 -5.76
N ASN A 124 14.56 2.13 -6.55
CA ASN A 124 13.21 2.69 -6.50
C ASN A 124 12.16 1.61 -6.79
N ASN A 125 12.38 0.75 -7.79
CA ASN A 125 11.48 -0.35 -8.14
C ASN A 125 11.44 -1.43 -7.04
N PHE A 126 12.58 -1.79 -6.46
CA PHE A 126 12.65 -2.74 -5.35
C PHE A 126 11.79 -2.26 -4.15
N ILE A 127 11.99 -1.02 -3.72
CA ILE A 127 11.22 -0.45 -2.60
C ILE A 127 9.73 -0.37 -2.96
N ARG A 128 9.39 0.03 -4.21
CA ARG A 128 8.00 0.06 -4.71
C ARG A 128 7.32 -1.31 -4.60
N GLU A 129 7.97 -2.37 -5.03
CA GLU A 129 7.43 -3.73 -4.95
C GLU A 129 7.15 -4.16 -3.51
N PHE A 130 8.00 -3.76 -2.56
CA PHE A 130 7.79 -4.01 -1.15
C PHE A 130 6.59 -3.22 -0.62
N GLN A 131 6.55 -1.90 -0.87
CA GLN A 131 5.47 -1.02 -0.41
C GLN A 131 4.08 -1.45 -0.92
N ILE A 132 3.99 -1.95 -2.15
CA ILE A 132 2.74 -2.48 -2.73
C ILE A 132 2.21 -3.68 -1.94
N LYS A 133 3.11 -4.50 -1.38
CA LYS A 133 2.77 -5.68 -0.57
C LYS A 133 2.53 -5.35 0.90
N THR A 134 2.98 -4.19 1.38
CA THR A 134 2.85 -3.78 2.78
C THR A 134 1.39 -3.61 3.21
N THR A 135 1.07 -4.18 4.37
CA THR A 135 -0.29 -4.17 4.95
C THR A 135 -0.48 -3.12 6.04
N GLU A 136 0.60 -2.54 6.56
CA GLU A 136 0.60 -1.70 7.76
C GLU A 136 1.54 -0.49 7.59
N TYR A 137 1.10 0.69 8.04
CA TYR A 137 1.85 1.95 7.92
C TYR A 137 3.28 1.87 8.47
N GLU A 138 3.43 1.21 9.62
CA GLU A 138 4.71 1.15 10.32
C GLU A 138 5.69 0.20 9.61
N LYS A 139 5.21 -0.78 8.83
CA LYS A 139 6.03 -1.78 8.10
C LYS A 139 6.50 -1.28 6.73
N VAL A 140 6.18 -0.05 6.38
CA VAL A 140 6.57 0.57 5.12
C VAL A 140 8.06 0.88 5.17
N ILE A 141 8.82 0.34 4.23
CA ILE A 141 10.22 0.73 4.01
C ILE A 141 10.29 1.86 3.00
N GLU A 142 11.30 2.73 3.10
CA GLU A 142 11.49 3.84 2.16
C GLU A 142 12.96 4.12 1.83
N TRP A 143 13.17 5.01 0.86
CA TRP A 143 14.50 5.58 0.67
C TRP A 143 14.74 6.67 1.69
N ILE A 144 15.86 6.54 2.42
CA ILE A 144 16.29 7.50 3.43
C ILE A 144 17.51 8.24 2.85
N PRO A 145 17.38 9.53 2.49
CA PRO A 145 18.53 10.32 2.08
C PRO A 145 19.60 10.30 3.18
N TYR A 146 20.85 10.05 2.80
CA TYR A 146 21.93 9.82 3.76
C TYR A 146 22.20 11.04 4.67
N ASP A 147 21.98 12.24 4.15
CA ASP A 147 22.04 13.50 4.90
C ASP A 147 20.96 13.64 5.98
N ARG A 148 19.95 12.75 6.00
CA ARG A 148 18.94 12.65 7.07
C ARG A 148 19.37 11.73 8.22
N LEU A 149 20.54 11.10 8.11
CA LEU A 149 21.16 10.30 9.17
C LEU A 149 22.29 11.11 9.80
N ILE A 150 22.08 11.54 11.04
CA ILE A 150 23.07 12.32 11.81
C ILE A 150 23.67 11.48 12.93
N ASN A 151 24.74 11.98 13.55
CA ASN A 151 25.45 11.28 14.64
C ASN A 151 25.89 9.87 14.25
N LEU A 152 26.35 9.70 13.00
CA LEU A 152 26.85 8.44 12.48
C LEU A 152 28.08 7.99 13.28
N GLN A 153 27.96 6.86 13.97
CA GLN A 153 29.03 6.26 14.75
C GLN A 153 29.20 4.80 14.36
N GLU A 154 30.40 4.42 13.91
CA GLU A 154 30.75 3.03 13.65
C GLU A 154 30.78 2.23 14.96
N ILE A 155 30.08 1.10 14.98
CA ILE A 155 30.09 0.17 16.11
C ILE A 155 31.28 -0.77 15.91
N LYS A 156 32.40 -0.44 16.56
CA LYS A 156 33.68 -1.19 16.44
C LYS A 156 33.78 -2.42 17.35
N GLU A 157 32.87 -2.58 18.33
CA GLU A 157 32.92 -3.69 19.27
C GLU A 157 31.67 -4.58 19.28
N PRO A 158 31.84 -5.90 19.45
CA PRO A 158 30.82 -6.90 19.13
C PRO A 158 29.95 -7.29 20.33
N ASN A 159 30.18 -6.69 21.51
CA ASN A 159 29.50 -7.08 22.75
C ASN A 159 28.04 -6.58 22.80
N GLN A 160 27.62 -5.78 21.82
CA GLN A 160 26.27 -5.23 21.67
C GLN A 160 25.51 -5.78 20.46
N VAL A 161 26.15 -6.60 19.63
CA VAL A 161 25.58 -7.13 18.38
C VAL A 161 25.73 -8.64 18.36
N THR A 162 24.62 -9.37 18.27
CA THR A 162 24.63 -10.85 18.29
C THR A 162 25.52 -11.42 17.20
N GLU A 163 26.23 -12.53 17.48
CA GLU A 163 27.17 -13.19 16.56
C GLU A 163 26.57 -13.44 15.16
N GLU A 164 25.27 -13.67 15.05
CA GLU A 164 24.52 -13.85 13.80
C GLU A 164 24.61 -12.67 12.80
N ILE A 165 24.79 -11.42 13.26
CA ILE A 165 24.90 -10.25 12.34
C ILE A 165 26.32 -10.17 11.75
N LYS A 166 27.33 -10.77 12.40
CA LYS A 166 28.73 -10.62 11.99
C LYS A 166 29.05 -11.34 10.67
N ASP A 167 28.32 -12.40 10.37
CA ASP A 167 28.63 -13.26 9.21
C ASP A 167 28.06 -12.70 7.88
N GLU A 168 27.22 -11.65 7.92
CA GLU A 168 26.55 -11.10 6.72
C GLU A 168 26.86 -9.61 6.43
N TYR A 169 27.37 -8.83 7.39
CA TYR A 169 27.55 -7.38 7.25
C TYR A 169 28.98 -6.90 7.57
N ASN A 170 29.57 -6.09 6.68
CA ASN A 170 30.95 -5.60 6.81
C ASN A 170 31.11 -4.50 7.88
N PHE A 171 30.10 -3.66 8.08
CA PHE A 171 30.14 -2.51 9.01
C PHE A 171 28.74 -2.22 9.55
N ILE A 172 28.65 -1.90 10.83
CA ILE A 172 27.40 -1.50 11.49
C ILE A 172 27.59 -0.09 12.05
N PHE A 173 26.62 0.76 11.79
CA PHE A 173 26.60 2.14 12.25
C PHE A 173 25.37 2.39 13.11
N MET A 174 25.53 3.18 14.16
CA MET A 174 24.43 3.82 14.87
C MET A 174 24.22 5.21 14.28
N ALA A 175 22.97 5.61 14.08
CA ALA A 175 22.62 6.94 13.57
C ALA A 175 21.30 7.42 14.18
N THR A 176 21.09 8.73 14.19
CA THR A 176 19.79 9.34 14.46
C THR A 176 19.14 9.72 13.14
N TRP A 177 17.96 9.17 12.86
CA TRP A 177 17.18 9.54 11.68
C TRP A 177 16.32 10.79 11.95
N LEU A 178 16.62 11.89 11.27
CA LEU A 178 15.96 13.20 11.49
C LEU A 178 14.45 13.19 11.27
N ASN A 179 13.95 12.41 10.31
CA ASN A 179 12.51 12.34 10.04
C ASN A 179 11.79 11.38 11.00
N GLY A 180 12.55 10.53 11.70
CA GLY A 180 12.02 9.53 12.62
C GLY A 180 11.34 8.35 11.94
N VAL A 181 11.04 7.33 12.75
CA VAL A 181 10.35 6.12 12.31
C VAL A 181 8.86 6.37 12.13
N ARG A 182 8.27 5.76 11.11
CA ARG A 182 6.81 5.72 10.89
C ARG A 182 6.11 5.04 12.07
N THR A 183 5.38 5.82 12.87
CA THR A 183 4.65 5.36 14.06
C THR A 183 3.21 5.90 14.06
N ILE A 184 2.28 5.14 14.66
CA ILE A 184 0.89 5.56 14.83
C ILE A 184 0.72 6.12 16.25
N LYS A 185 0.21 7.36 16.38
CA LYS A 185 0.18 8.12 17.65
C LYS A 185 -0.91 7.66 18.65
N GLU A 186 -1.78 6.72 18.31
CA GLU A 186 -2.90 6.31 19.18
C GLU A 186 -2.90 4.82 19.57
N LYS A 187 -2.93 4.62 20.90
CA LYS A 187 -3.14 3.40 21.70
C LYS A 187 -1.96 2.44 21.85
N PHE A 188 -1.36 2.54 23.05
CA PHE A 188 -0.72 1.45 23.79
C PHE A 188 -1.27 0.07 23.40
N LYS A 189 -0.43 -0.73 22.74
CA LYS A 189 -0.42 -2.19 22.87
C LYS A 189 1.02 -2.66 22.81
N TYR A 190 1.40 -3.40 23.84
CA TYR A 190 2.60 -4.23 23.91
C TYR A 190 2.80 -4.95 22.57
N TYR A 191 3.76 -4.52 21.78
CA TYR A 191 4.27 -5.35 20.71
C TYR A 191 5.10 -6.43 21.37
N VAL A 192 4.63 -7.67 21.33
CA VAL A 192 5.57 -8.80 21.32
C VAL A 192 6.31 -8.66 20.00
N GLN A 193 7.51 -8.09 20.07
CA GLN A 193 8.44 -7.95 18.96
C GLN A 193 8.86 -9.36 18.53
N LEU A 194 8.10 -9.94 17.58
CA LEU A 194 8.37 -11.27 17.03
C LEU A 194 9.44 -11.23 15.92
N GLU A 195 9.79 -10.05 15.42
CA GLU A 195 10.88 -9.86 14.46
C GLU A 195 12.07 -9.21 15.18
N LYS A 196 13.20 -9.92 15.21
CA LYS A 196 14.42 -9.55 15.94
C LYS A 196 14.96 -8.17 15.52
N TYR A 197 14.70 -7.74 14.29
CA TYR A 197 15.08 -6.45 13.71
C TYR A 197 14.03 -5.97 12.71
N ARG A 198 13.61 -4.71 12.77
CA ARG A 198 12.68 -4.11 11.80
C ARG A 198 13.44 -3.25 10.81
N ILE A 199 13.23 -3.51 9.52
CA ILE A 199 13.80 -2.68 8.46
C ILE A 199 12.92 -1.44 8.25
N HIS A 200 13.53 -0.27 8.22
CA HIS A 200 12.88 1.02 7.95
C HIS A 200 13.15 1.54 6.54
N GLY A 201 14.27 1.17 5.93
CA GLY A 201 14.61 1.70 4.63
C GLY A 201 15.99 1.36 4.13
N LEU A 202 16.30 1.95 2.99
CA LEU A 202 17.61 1.88 2.34
C LEU A 202 18.18 3.28 2.22
N THR A 203 19.49 3.38 2.31
CA THR A 203 20.24 4.63 2.13
C THR A 203 21.51 4.35 1.33
N GLN A 204 22.17 5.39 0.82
CA GLN A 204 23.47 5.28 0.16
C GLN A 204 24.43 6.32 0.73
N SER A 205 25.57 5.88 1.24
CA SER A 205 26.61 6.77 1.76
C SER A 205 27.03 7.75 0.66
N THR A 206 26.98 9.04 0.96
CA THR A 206 27.51 10.08 0.08
C THR A 206 29.05 10.07 0.04
N GLU A 207 29.69 9.42 1.00
CA GLU A 207 31.16 9.34 1.11
C GLU A 207 31.71 8.14 0.33
N THR A 208 31.11 6.95 0.52
CA THR A 208 31.64 5.69 -0.06
C THR A 208 30.84 5.20 -1.26
N GLY A 209 29.63 5.72 -1.48
CA GLY A 209 28.69 5.22 -2.49
C GLY A 209 28.07 3.86 -2.15
N GLN A 210 28.36 3.30 -0.98
CA GLN A 210 27.81 2.01 -0.54
C GLN A 210 26.36 2.14 -0.08
N TYR A 211 25.54 1.14 -0.42
CA TYR A 211 24.17 1.03 0.08
C TYR A 211 24.17 0.43 1.49
N MET A 212 23.27 0.92 2.34
CA MET A 212 23.08 0.45 3.71
C MET A 212 21.60 0.22 3.97
N ILE A 213 21.31 -0.76 4.83
CA ILE A 213 19.98 -1.04 5.36
C ILE A 213 19.84 -0.29 6.69
N VAL A 214 18.74 0.42 6.86
CA VAL A 214 18.41 1.09 8.12
C VAL A 214 17.41 0.21 8.87
N LEU A 215 17.79 -0.23 10.07
CA LEU A 215 16.99 -1.12 10.93
C LEU A 215 17.06 -0.68 12.40
N ASP A 216 16.07 -1.06 13.20
CA ASP A 216 16.09 -0.93 14.66
C ASP A 216 16.70 -2.16 15.34
N PHE A 217 17.37 -1.95 16.48
CA PHE A 217 17.93 -2.97 17.37
C PHE A 217 17.79 -2.53 18.84
#